data_AF-A0A246GFV0-F1
#
_entry.id   AF-A0A246GFV0-F1
#
_cell.length_a   1.000
_cell.length_b   1.000
_cell.length_c   1.000
_cell.angle_alpha   90.00
_cell.angle_beta   90.00
_cell.angle_gamma   90.00
#
_symmetry.space_group_name_H-M   'P 1'
#
loop_
_entity.id
_entity.type
_entity.pdbx_description
1 polymer ?
#
loop_
_entity_poly.entity_id
_entity_poly.type
_entity_poly.pdbx_seq_one_letter_code
_entity_poly.pdbx_strand_id
1 'polypeptide(L)'
;AKGSPAEEKPKSKKEESGLLNPISEALGEIWDWVETQGTALRDKPHTIEIPEGKSPAIVGKTKGVKKEEKKTTGKCPNCDKDITVAELRQIFTKADDNKLKQIADTYNKYMKDLNMNTCWNKAHFFAQAAVESGLSFTLKKGESFDYLADDLYKGRLNPKTNKYKIIFSYFYKNSESYLYGRKEEFKNHKKITTQKANQVMIANLAYGPNSTMGKILGNTGKEDGWNFRGKGCIQLTGRGNYEAANKYTLKYENVNILNNSDAVATDIKIAVLTSMAFFDYNKINKIANGTKNVKGKICPKVGNDVTLANGSSNYSEKQEVFDEKTSKIFKIDSCNFTESEQSNNKPFIIRLVRKWQTNNSTIGEFTIDDTDIKGYILEEKGPDTTTSGKEQRIPVGTYNLVWHNGTKFKDVLKVYNSEVPLSRAILIHKGNSAEDTEGCLLPGTSKGVDKVIDSKTMFDKIKAEAKKRGLTNSKLIITANYEN
;
A
#
# COMPACT_ATOMS: atom_id res chain seq x y z
N ALA A 1 -19.30 24.12 68.73
CA ALA A 1 -20.43 23.66 69.57
C ALA A 1 -20.63 22.15 69.38
N LYS A 2 -20.65 21.41 70.49
CA LYS A 2 -21.04 20.00 70.74
C LYS A 2 -20.53 18.87 69.80
N GLY A 3 -19.69 17.99 70.38
CA GLY A 3 -19.60 16.55 70.03
C GLY A 3 -18.19 15.98 69.90
N SER A 4 -17.59 15.48 70.98
CA SER A 4 -16.35 14.67 71.04
C SER A 4 -16.54 13.62 72.14
N PRO A 5 -15.63 12.64 72.37
CA PRO A 5 -14.79 11.82 71.48
C PRO A 5 -14.87 10.30 71.83
N ALA A 6 -14.29 9.44 70.97
CA ALA A 6 -13.87 8.04 71.25
C ALA A 6 -14.92 6.93 71.50
N GLU A 7 -15.05 6.01 70.53
CA GLU A 7 -15.35 4.56 70.63
C GLU A 7 -15.61 4.12 69.17
N GLU A 8 -14.90 3.22 68.49
CA GLU A 8 -14.20 2.01 68.90
C GLU A 8 -13.02 1.73 67.93
N LYS A 9 -11.88 1.29 68.46
CA LYS A 9 -10.91 0.44 67.73
C LYS A 9 -10.82 -0.89 68.48
N PRO A 10 -10.64 -2.01 67.76
CA PRO A 10 -9.33 -2.68 67.77
C PRO A 10 -8.98 -3.29 66.39
N LYS A 11 -7.81 -3.84 66.04
CA LYS A 11 -6.43 -3.91 66.54
C LYS A 11 -5.55 -4.21 65.30
N SER A 12 -4.28 -3.79 65.30
CA SER A 12 -3.30 -4.04 64.23
C SER A 12 -2.83 -5.50 64.12
N LYS A 13 -2.32 -5.88 62.96
CA LYS A 13 -1.07 -6.67 62.86
C LYS A 13 -0.17 -6.16 61.72
N LYS A 14 1.08 -5.87 62.11
CA LYS A 14 2.27 -5.76 61.26
C LYS A 14 2.48 -7.06 60.48
N GLU A 15 3.13 -6.98 59.32
CA GLU A 15 4.43 -7.63 59.12
C GLU A 15 5.12 -7.13 57.85
N GLU A 16 6.38 -6.76 58.03
CA GLU A 16 7.36 -6.44 57.00
C GLU A 16 7.77 -7.72 56.26
N SER A 17 8.01 -7.63 54.96
CA SER A 17 9.18 -8.30 54.37
C SER A 17 9.54 -7.62 53.05
N GLY A 18 10.67 -6.93 53.07
CA GLY A 18 11.38 -6.59 51.86
C GLY A 18 12.03 -7.82 51.25
N LEU A 19 12.06 -7.89 49.92
CA LEU A 19 13.03 -8.65 49.15
C LEU A 19 13.31 -7.87 47.86
N LEU A 20 14.61 -7.68 47.64
CA LEU A 20 15.25 -6.85 46.63
C LEU A 20 15.40 -7.56 45.27
N ASN A 21 15.40 -6.72 44.22
CA ASN A 21 16.19 -6.80 42.98
C ASN A 21 15.78 -7.79 41.86
N PRO A 22 16.31 -7.64 40.61
CA PRO A 22 16.25 -6.46 39.72
C PRO A 22 16.00 -6.88 38.25
N ILE A 23 15.34 -6.08 37.40
CA ILE A 23 15.53 -6.21 35.94
C ILE A 23 15.62 -4.82 35.31
N SER A 24 16.85 -4.47 34.99
CA SER A 24 17.27 -3.45 34.03
C SER A 24 16.84 -3.80 32.60
N GLU A 25 16.92 -2.80 31.72
CA GLU A 25 16.87 -2.86 30.25
C GLU A 25 15.49 -2.66 29.60
N ALA A 26 15.11 -1.38 29.49
CA ALA A 26 14.63 -0.80 28.23
C ALA A 26 14.47 0.73 28.37
N LEU A 27 15.57 1.43 28.66
CA LEU A 27 15.64 2.89 28.49
C LEU A 27 16.51 3.17 27.26
N GLY A 28 15.88 3.03 26.08
CA GLY A 28 16.40 3.52 24.81
C GLY A 28 15.75 4.85 24.50
N GLU A 29 16.53 5.91 24.68
CA GLU A 29 16.53 7.18 23.93
C GLU A 29 15.16 7.84 23.63
N ILE A 30 14.79 8.73 24.56
CA ILE A 30 13.78 9.76 24.41
C ILE A 30 14.40 10.88 23.54
N TRP A 31 13.89 11.06 22.32
CA TRP A 31 14.16 12.27 21.53
C TRP A 31 13.01 13.25 21.72
N ASP A 32 13.30 14.29 22.51
CA ASP A 32 12.47 15.46 22.76
C ASP A 32 12.73 16.49 21.65
N TRP A 33 11.67 16.99 21.01
CA TRP A 33 11.75 18.12 20.07
C TRP A 33 10.95 19.28 20.66
N VAL A 34 11.66 20.21 21.28
CA VAL A 34 11.22 21.58 21.54
C VAL A 34 12.31 22.52 21.01
N GLU A 35 11.88 23.46 20.17
CA GLU A 35 12.73 24.43 19.47
C GLU A 35 13.50 25.35 20.42
N THR A 36 14.75 25.69 20.08
CA THR A 36 15.29 27.07 20.17
C THR A 36 16.69 27.17 19.53
N GLN A 37 17.01 28.37 19.05
CA GLN A 37 18.18 28.68 18.22
C GLN A 37 19.51 28.68 18.98
N GLY A 38 20.59 28.29 18.28
CA GLY A 38 21.96 28.50 18.75
C GLY A 38 23.01 28.05 17.72
N THR A 39 23.72 29.02 17.16
CA THR A 39 24.90 28.87 16.29
C THR A 39 26.13 28.36 17.06
N ALA A 40 26.95 27.46 16.48
CA ALA A 40 28.41 27.63 16.31
C ALA A 40 29.17 26.34 15.91
N LEU A 41 29.98 26.51 14.85
CA LEU A 41 31.39 26.10 14.61
C LEU A 41 31.86 24.63 14.60
N ARG A 42 32.57 24.34 13.50
CA ARG A 42 33.46 23.18 13.23
C ARG A 42 34.79 23.33 13.98
N ASP A 43 35.39 22.23 14.42
CA ASP A 43 36.79 21.89 14.06
C ASP A 43 37.24 20.46 14.46
N LYS A 44 37.71 19.74 13.43
CA LYS A 44 38.82 18.77 13.27
C LYS A 44 38.99 17.45 14.07
N PRO A 45 39.64 16.43 13.44
CA PRO A 45 39.62 15.01 13.83
C PRO A 45 40.95 14.52 14.44
N HIS A 46 40.98 13.30 15.01
CA HIS A 46 42.22 12.58 15.33
C HIS A 46 42.24 11.14 14.79
N THR A 47 43.38 10.85 14.17
CA THR A 47 43.89 9.62 13.54
C THR A 47 44.48 8.66 14.57
N ILE A 48 44.75 7.40 14.20
CA ILE A 48 45.90 6.49 14.52
C ILE A 48 45.49 5.05 14.13
N GLU A 49 46.25 4.10 13.57
CA GLU A 49 47.45 3.94 12.73
C GLU A 49 47.40 2.46 12.23
N ILE A 50 48.04 2.15 11.10
CA ILE A 50 48.16 0.79 10.51
C ILE A 50 49.63 0.35 10.61
N PRO A 51 49.96 -0.91 10.94
CA PRO A 51 51.30 -1.46 10.68
C PRO A 51 51.33 -2.37 9.43
N GLU A 52 52.34 -2.14 8.58
CA GLU A 52 52.76 -2.95 7.44
C GLU A 52 53.64 -4.15 7.86
N GLY A 53 53.66 -5.23 7.07
CA GLY A 53 54.77 -6.21 7.15
C GLY A 53 54.60 -7.58 6.50
N LYS A 54 54.82 -7.64 5.17
CA LYS A 54 55.51 -8.68 4.35
C LYS A 54 55.13 -10.19 4.46
N SER A 55 54.77 -10.75 3.31
CA SER A 55 54.57 -12.17 2.99
C SER A 55 55.86 -13.02 2.99
N PRO A 56 55.71 -14.36 3.01
CA PRO A 56 56.20 -15.14 1.87
C PRO A 56 55.15 -16.11 1.31
N ALA A 57 55.24 -16.37 0.01
CA ALA A 57 54.39 -17.30 -0.73
C ALA A 57 54.75 -18.77 -0.42
N ILE A 58 53.74 -19.62 -0.23
CA ILE A 58 53.84 -21.07 -0.37
C ILE A 58 52.64 -21.57 -1.18
N VAL A 59 52.93 -22.20 -2.32
CA VAL A 59 52.00 -22.95 -3.17
C VAL A 59 51.71 -24.29 -2.49
N GLY A 60 50.43 -24.59 -2.22
CA GLY A 60 50.04 -25.86 -1.59
C GLY A 60 48.54 -26.17 -1.73
N LYS A 61 48.25 -27.05 -2.69
CA LYS A 61 47.01 -27.80 -3.02
C LYS A 61 45.86 -27.80 -1.99
N THR A 62 44.68 -27.46 -2.52
CA THR A 62 43.31 -27.90 -2.17
C THR A 62 43.17 -29.06 -1.17
N LYS A 63 42.44 -28.81 -0.07
CA LYS A 63 41.43 -29.73 0.47
C LYS A 63 40.23 -28.93 0.96
N GLY A 64 39.06 -29.30 0.44
CA GLY A 64 37.79 -28.63 0.72
C GLY A 64 37.38 -28.75 2.17
N VAL A 65 36.91 -27.63 2.71
CA VAL A 65 36.03 -27.62 3.88
C VAL A 65 34.76 -26.94 3.41
N LYS A 66 33.70 -27.73 3.27
CA LYS A 66 32.33 -27.21 3.20
C LYS A 66 32.10 -26.44 4.50
N LYS A 67 32.17 -25.10 4.44
CA LYS A 67 31.47 -24.29 5.44
C LYS A 67 30.00 -24.37 5.09
N GLU A 68 29.29 -25.25 5.79
CA GLU A 68 27.85 -25.06 5.99
C GLU A 68 27.67 -23.70 6.65
N GLU A 69 27.28 -22.72 5.83
CA GLU A 69 26.75 -21.47 6.36
C GLU A 69 25.47 -21.82 7.13
N LYS A 70 25.56 -21.73 8.46
CA LYS A 70 24.39 -21.56 9.32
C LYS A 70 23.56 -20.45 8.71
N LYS A 71 22.40 -20.80 8.13
CA LYS A 71 21.37 -19.85 7.72
C LYS A 71 20.98 -19.03 8.95
N THR A 72 21.56 -17.85 9.09
CA THR A 72 21.04 -16.83 9.98
C THR A 72 19.66 -16.45 9.47
N THR A 73 18.64 -16.70 10.28
CA THR A 73 17.26 -16.26 10.11
C THR A 73 17.17 -14.74 10.26
N GLY A 74 17.79 -14.02 9.31
CA GLY A 74 17.87 -12.57 9.28
C GLY A 74 17.20 -12.02 8.02
N LYS A 75 16.51 -10.89 8.16
CA LYS A 75 15.84 -10.12 7.10
C LYS A 75 16.70 -10.00 5.84
N CYS A 76 16.09 -10.11 4.66
CA CYS A 76 16.83 -10.03 3.39
C CYS A 76 17.62 -8.72 3.25
N PRO A 77 18.95 -8.79 3.03
CA PRO A 77 19.80 -7.60 2.99
C PRO A 77 19.56 -6.73 1.75
N ASN A 78 18.80 -7.21 0.76
CA ASN A 78 18.56 -6.50 -0.51
C ASN A 78 17.10 -6.02 -0.67
N CYS A 79 16.16 -6.51 0.14
CA CYS A 79 14.77 -6.06 0.07
C CYS A 79 14.67 -4.57 0.42
N ASP A 80 15.24 -4.12 1.52
CA ASP A 80 15.10 -2.69 1.88
C ASP A 80 16.09 -1.75 1.20
N LYS A 81 17.01 -2.27 0.37
CA LYS A 81 17.97 -1.43 -0.34
C LYS A 81 17.30 -0.61 -1.42
N ASP A 82 17.63 0.66 -1.46
CA ASP A 82 17.21 1.55 -2.52
C ASP A 82 17.74 1.09 -3.87
N ILE A 83 16.88 1.23 -4.88
CA ILE A 83 17.24 1.03 -6.28
C ILE A 83 18.09 2.20 -6.73
N THR A 84 19.14 1.91 -7.49
CA THR A 84 20.06 2.90 -8.02
C THR A 84 19.81 3.18 -9.51
N VAL A 85 20.24 4.38 -9.96
CA VAL A 85 20.25 4.72 -11.40
C VAL A 85 21.08 3.73 -12.21
N ALA A 86 22.20 3.25 -11.66
CA ALA A 86 23.07 2.27 -12.32
C ALA A 86 22.39 0.91 -12.56
N GLU A 87 21.55 0.45 -11.62
CA GLU A 87 20.73 -0.74 -11.79
C GLU A 87 19.65 -0.52 -12.87
N LEU A 88 18.94 0.62 -12.81
CA LEU A 88 17.90 0.92 -13.80
C LEU A 88 18.46 1.12 -15.22
N ARG A 89 19.68 1.64 -15.36
CA ARG A 89 20.34 1.83 -16.67
C ARG A 89 20.58 0.51 -17.40
N GLN A 90 20.77 -0.59 -16.66
CA GLN A 90 20.92 -1.94 -17.25
C GLN A 90 19.59 -2.47 -17.81
N ILE A 91 18.45 -1.97 -17.30
CA ILE A 91 17.10 -2.33 -17.74
C ILE A 91 16.69 -1.42 -18.90
N PHE A 92 16.72 -0.10 -18.67
CA PHE A 92 16.29 0.93 -19.60
C PHE A 92 17.50 1.58 -20.29
N THR A 93 18.13 0.82 -21.18
CA THR A 93 19.40 1.19 -21.83
C THR A 93 19.33 2.42 -22.74
N LYS A 94 18.12 2.94 -23.01
CA LYS A 94 17.88 4.14 -23.84
C LYS A 94 17.24 5.29 -23.05
N ALA A 95 17.08 5.16 -21.74
CA ALA A 95 16.57 6.23 -20.89
C ALA A 95 17.73 7.12 -20.42
N ASP A 96 17.46 8.42 -20.30
CA ASP A 96 18.40 9.39 -19.73
C ASP A 96 18.46 9.29 -18.20
N ASP A 97 19.59 9.69 -17.63
CA ASP A 97 19.85 9.57 -16.18
C ASP A 97 18.88 10.36 -15.31
N ASN A 98 18.38 11.51 -15.78
CA ASN A 98 17.41 12.31 -15.01
C ASN A 98 16.08 11.56 -14.88
N LYS A 99 15.60 10.97 -15.98
CA LYS A 99 14.42 10.10 -15.97
C LYS A 99 14.62 8.89 -15.07
N LEU A 100 15.77 8.21 -15.17
CA LEU A 100 16.10 7.07 -14.32
C LEU A 100 16.12 7.45 -12.84
N LYS A 101 16.66 8.63 -12.52
CA LYS A 101 16.68 9.16 -11.15
C LYS A 101 15.26 9.38 -10.63
N GLN A 102 14.38 10.00 -11.41
CA GLN A 102 12.98 10.20 -11.02
C GLN A 102 12.25 8.87 -10.76
N ILE A 103 12.50 7.85 -11.59
CA ILE A 103 11.92 6.51 -11.42
C ILE A 103 12.43 5.87 -10.12
N ALA A 104 13.75 5.87 -9.90
CA ALA A 104 14.39 5.31 -8.71
C ALA A 104 13.90 6.00 -7.43
N ASP A 105 13.96 7.34 -7.39
CA ASP A 105 13.54 8.15 -6.25
C ASP A 105 12.07 7.88 -5.90
N THR A 106 11.20 7.82 -6.90
CA THR A 106 9.77 7.55 -6.68
C THR A 106 9.54 6.14 -6.16
N TYR A 107 10.17 5.13 -6.78
CA TYR A 107 10.00 3.75 -6.34
C TYR A 107 10.50 3.57 -4.90
N ASN A 108 11.70 4.09 -4.59
CA ASN A 108 12.30 3.98 -3.27
C ASN A 108 11.47 4.69 -2.20
N LYS A 109 10.92 5.87 -2.51
CA LYS A 109 10.03 6.63 -1.61
C LYS A 109 8.81 5.83 -1.16
N TYR A 110 8.22 5.02 -2.05
CA TYR A 110 6.93 4.37 -1.79
C TYR A 110 6.98 2.86 -1.60
N MET A 111 8.10 2.20 -1.92
CA MET A 111 8.15 0.74 -1.93
C MET A 111 7.86 0.10 -0.57
N LYS A 112 8.21 0.74 0.55
CA LYS A 112 7.93 0.20 1.90
C LYS A 112 6.44 0.25 2.22
N ASP A 113 5.81 1.41 2.05
CA ASP A 113 4.39 1.63 2.33
C ASP A 113 3.47 0.77 1.46
N LEU A 114 3.93 0.45 0.24
CA LEU A 114 3.20 -0.37 -0.73
C LEU A 114 3.58 -1.86 -0.69
N ASN A 115 4.46 -2.28 0.24
CA ASN A 115 4.98 -3.64 0.34
C ASN A 115 5.61 -4.16 -0.96
N MET A 116 6.28 -3.28 -1.68
CA MET A 116 6.98 -3.53 -2.94
C MET A 116 8.51 -3.48 -2.81
N ASN A 117 9.03 -3.35 -1.59
CA ASN A 117 10.48 -3.31 -1.34
C ASN A 117 11.17 -4.66 -1.65
N THR A 118 10.46 -5.79 -1.65
CA THR A 118 11.14 -7.08 -1.85
C THR A 118 11.89 -7.18 -3.19
N CYS A 119 12.99 -7.94 -3.21
CA CYS A 119 13.76 -8.21 -4.45
C CYS A 119 12.85 -8.72 -5.58
N TRP A 120 11.89 -9.57 -5.21
CA TRP A 120 10.88 -10.12 -6.10
C TRP A 120 9.96 -9.04 -6.68
N ASN A 121 9.45 -8.15 -5.85
CA ASN A 121 8.58 -7.06 -6.29
C ASN A 121 9.29 -6.10 -7.24
N LYS A 122 10.55 -5.74 -6.95
CA LYS A 122 11.39 -4.94 -7.84
C LYS A 122 11.54 -5.63 -9.19
N ALA A 123 11.93 -6.91 -9.19
CA ALA A 123 12.13 -7.67 -10.41
C ALA A 123 10.86 -7.78 -11.27
N HIS A 124 9.72 -8.13 -10.66
CA HIS A 124 8.45 -8.25 -11.37
C HIS A 124 7.94 -6.90 -11.89
N PHE A 125 7.99 -5.86 -11.08
CA PHE A 125 7.52 -4.52 -11.48
C PHE A 125 8.31 -4.00 -12.69
N PHE A 126 9.64 -4.03 -12.62
CA PHE A 126 10.47 -3.50 -13.70
C PHE A 126 10.46 -4.39 -14.96
N ALA A 127 10.20 -5.69 -14.82
CA ALA A 127 9.97 -6.54 -15.99
C ALA A 127 8.69 -6.14 -16.76
N GLN A 128 7.61 -5.83 -16.04
CA GLN A 128 6.39 -5.29 -16.66
C GLN A 128 6.67 -3.94 -17.32
N ALA A 129 7.28 -3.00 -16.58
CA ALA A 129 7.53 -1.65 -17.08
C ALA A 129 8.46 -1.63 -18.30
N ALA A 130 9.48 -2.49 -18.35
CA ALA A 130 10.41 -2.59 -19.48
C ALA A 130 9.73 -2.93 -20.80
N VAL A 131 8.73 -3.81 -20.77
CA VAL A 131 7.99 -4.20 -21.99
C VAL A 131 6.92 -3.16 -22.35
N GLU A 132 6.21 -2.64 -21.36
CA GLU A 132 5.09 -1.71 -21.61
C GLU A 132 5.55 -0.28 -21.99
N SER A 133 6.65 0.19 -21.40
CA SER A 133 7.20 1.54 -21.66
C SER A 133 8.43 1.55 -22.58
N GLY A 134 8.95 0.36 -22.92
CA GLY A 134 10.15 0.19 -23.73
C GLY A 134 11.45 0.58 -23.03
N LEU A 135 12.58 0.37 -23.71
CA LEU A 135 13.94 0.58 -23.17
C LEU A 135 14.26 2.06 -22.85
N SER A 136 13.47 3.02 -23.34
CA SER A 136 13.60 4.45 -23.04
C SER A 136 12.66 4.95 -21.94
N PHE A 137 11.86 4.04 -21.35
CA PHE A 137 10.78 4.36 -20.43
C PHE A 137 9.91 5.51 -20.96
N THR A 138 9.36 5.33 -22.16
CA THR A 138 8.58 6.38 -22.81
C THR A 138 7.14 6.33 -22.34
N LEU A 139 6.70 7.37 -21.62
CA LEU A 139 5.30 7.56 -21.29
C LEU A 139 4.56 8.08 -22.54
N LYS A 140 3.67 7.25 -23.08
CA LYS A 140 2.77 7.67 -24.16
C LYS A 140 1.67 8.55 -23.57
N LYS A 141 1.15 9.49 -24.36
CA LYS A 141 -0.05 10.33 -24.03
C LYS A 141 -1.36 9.53 -23.92
N GLY A 142 -1.28 8.25 -23.58
CA GLY A 142 -2.34 7.26 -23.65
C GLY A 142 -2.22 6.34 -24.85
N GLU A 143 -2.94 5.22 -24.80
CA GLU A 143 -3.13 4.34 -25.94
C GLU A 143 -3.79 5.09 -27.11
N SER A 144 -3.43 4.67 -28.33
CA SER A 144 -3.95 5.26 -29.57
C SER A 144 -5.21 4.50 -29.99
N PHE A 145 -6.22 5.25 -30.43
CA PHE A 145 -7.43 4.71 -31.04
C PHE A 145 -7.49 4.97 -32.55
N ASP A 146 -6.33 5.11 -33.18
CA ASP A 146 -6.22 5.31 -34.63
C ASP A 146 -6.42 4.00 -35.41
N TYR A 147 -7.66 3.53 -35.47
CA TYR A 147 -8.06 2.28 -36.11
C TYR A 147 -8.75 2.50 -37.46
N LEU A 148 -8.59 1.56 -38.39
CA LEU A 148 -9.34 1.54 -39.64
C LEU A 148 -10.81 1.20 -39.39
N ALA A 149 -11.71 1.84 -40.14
CA ALA A 149 -13.14 1.55 -40.08
C ALA A 149 -13.44 0.06 -40.33
N ASP A 150 -12.80 -0.54 -41.34
CA ASP A 150 -12.94 -1.97 -41.66
C ASP A 150 -12.43 -2.88 -40.54
N ASP A 151 -11.29 -2.55 -39.93
CA ASP A 151 -10.72 -3.29 -38.79
C ASP A 151 -11.67 -3.27 -37.59
N LEU A 152 -12.35 -2.13 -37.35
CA LEU A 152 -13.34 -2.00 -36.29
C LEU A 152 -14.62 -2.79 -36.61
N TYR A 153 -15.13 -2.70 -37.85
CA TYR A 153 -16.38 -3.32 -38.28
C TYR A 153 -16.28 -4.85 -38.40
N LYS A 154 -15.24 -5.33 -39.10
CA LYS A 154 -15.06 -6.75 -39.46
C LYS A 154 -14.17 -7.47 -38.46
N GLY A 155 -13.36 -6.74 -37.70
CA GLY A 155 -12.18 -7.26 -37.02
C GLY A 155 -10.95 -7.22 -37.91
N ARG A 156 -9.78 -7.50 -37.34
CA ARG A 156 -8.53 -7.62 -38.10
C ARG A 156 -8.35 -9.05 -38.59
N LEU A 157 -8.16 -9.24 -39.88
CA LEU A 157 -7.89 -10.56 -40.47
C LEU A 157 -6.54 -11.10 -39.96
N ASN A 158 -6.55 -12.31 -39.40
CA ASN A 158 -5.34 -13.06 -39.17
C ASN A 158 -5.03 -13.91 -40.42
N PRO A 159 -3.98 -13.59 -41.18
CA PRO A 159 -3.67 -14.29 -42.43
C PRO A 159 -3.27 -15.75 -42.21
N LYS A 160 -2.75 -16.10 -41.02
CA LYS A 160 -2.32 -17.48 -40.71
C LYS A 160 -3.51 -18.42 -40.47
N THR A 161 -4.58 -17.91 -39.87
CA THR A 161 -5.76 -18.70 -39.50
C THR A 161 -6.97 -18.44 -40.39
N ASN A 162 -6.88 -17.44 -41.27
CA ASN A 162 -7.98 -16.91 -42.07
C ASN A 162 -9.22 -16.55 -41.24
N LYS A 163 -9.01 -16.10 -39.99
CA LYS A 163 -10.07 -15.70 -39.05
C LYS A 163 -9.94 -14.24 -38.69
N TYR A 164 -11.07 -13.56 -38.54
CA TYR A 164 -11.11 -12.19 -38.05
C TYR A 164 -10.99 -12.16 -36.52
N LYS A 165 -10.06 -11.35 -36.02
CA LYS A 165 -9.94 -11.02 -34.59
C LYS A 165 -10.69 -9.72 -34.33
N ILE A 166 -11.80 -9.82 -33.60
CA ILE A 166 -12.59 -8.67 -33.17
C ILE A 166 -11.70 -7.78 -32.27
N ILE A 167 -11.66 -6.48 -32.56
CA ILE A 167 -10.84 -5.52 -31.80
C ILE A 167 -11.63 -4.99 -30.60
N PHE A 168 -12.78 -4.38 -30.86
CA PHE A 168 -13.71 -3.90 -29.85
C PHE A 168 -15.09 -4.46 -30.14
N SER A 169 -15.68 -5.15 -29.17
CA SER A 169 -17.00 -5.78 -29.33
C SER A 169 -18.09 -4.78 -29.74
N TYR A 170 -18.00 -3.54 -29.26
CA TYR A 170 -18.93 -2.47 -29.60
C TYR A 170 -19.05 -2.22 -31.11
N PHE A 171 -17.92 -2.25 -31.83
CA PHE A 171 -17.87 -1.89 -33.25
C PHE A 171 -18.11 -3.08 -34.18
N TYR A 172 -18.04 -4.31 -33.67
CA TYR A 172 -18.20 -5.49 -34.49
C TYR A 172 -19.59 -5.53 -35.12
N LYS A 173 -19.63 -5.48 -36.46
CA LYS A 173 -20.86 -5.37 -37.26
C LYS A 173 -21.72 -4.15 -36.92
N ASN A 174 -21.14 -3.10 -36.34
CA ASN A 174 -21.79 -1.82 -36.08
C ASN A 174 -21.26 -0.75 -37.05
N SER A 175 -22.15 -0.18 -37.87
CA SER A 175 -21.81 0.77 -38.93
C SER A 175 -21.22 2.10 -38.42
N GLU A 176 -21.36 2.44 -37.14
CA GLU A 176 -20.70 3.61 -36.54
C GLU A 176 -19.16 3.57 -36.67
N SER A 177 -18.58 2.37 -36.86
CA SER A 177 -17.17 2.20 -37.22
C SER A 177 -16.75 3.04 -38.44
N TYR A 178 -17.63 3.21 -39.44
CA TYR A 178 -17.36 4.04 -40.62
C TYR A 178 -17.56 5.53 -40.37
N LEU A 179 -18.27 5.93 -39.32
CA LEU A 179 -18.37 7.35 -38.94
C LEU A 179 -17.09 7.84 -38.27
N TYR A 180 -16.47 7.00 -37.44
CA TYR A 180 -15.35 7.42 -36.59
C TYR A 180 -14.00 6.80 -36.95
N GLY A 181 -13.96 5.64 -37.61
CA GLY A 181 -12.72 4.96 -38.00
C GLY A 181 -11.95 5.70 -39.09
N ARG A 182 -10.64 5.45 -39.18
CA ARG A 182 -9.80 5.93 -40.27
C ARG A 182 -10.22 5.25 -41.59
N LYS A 183 -10.34 6.03 -42.67
CA LYS A 183 -10.56 5.52 -44.03
C LYS A 183 -9.38 5.88 -44.90
N GLU A 184 -8.99 4.93 -45.74
CA GLU A 184 -7.81 5.04 -46.59
C GLU A 184 -8.14 4.51 -47.99
N GLU A 185 -7.61 5.19 -49.01
CA GLU A 185 -7.71 4.80 -50.41
C GLU A 185 -6.32 4.71 -51.02
N PHE A 186 -6.17 3.88 -52.06
CA PHE A 186 -4.96 3.84 -52.87
C PHE A 186 -5.19 4.62 -54.17
N LYS A 187 -4.41 5.68 -54.38
CA LYS A 187 -4.38 6.44 -55.64
C LYS A 187 -2.94 6.52 -56.12
N ASN A 188 -2.68 6.15 -57.38
CA ASN A 188 -1.35 6.16 -57.99
C ASN A 188 -0.28 5.44 -57.12
N HIS A 189 -0.59 4.23 -56.64
CA HIS A 189 0.25 3.45 -55.71
C HIS A 189 0.57 4.13 -54.37
N LYS A 190 -0.06 5.27 -54.06
CA LYS A 190 0.09 5.97 -52.79
C LYS A 190 -1.16 5.80 -51.95
N LYS A 191 -0.94 5.48 -50.68
CA LYS A 191 -1.98 5.41 -49.67
C LYS A 191 -2.36 6.82 -49.22
N ILE A 192 -3.65 7.15 -49.31
CA ILE A 192 -4.21 8.46 -48.95
C ILE A 192 -5.27 8.25 -47.87
N THR A 193 -5.14 8.95 -46.75
CA THR A 193 -6.17 8.97 -45.70
C THR A 193 -7.29 9.92 -46.11
N THR A 194 -8.47 9.38 -46.40
CA THR A 194 -9.68 10.16 -46.77
C THR A 194 -10.49 10.58 -45.56
N GLN A 195 -10.36 9.87 -44.44
CA GLN A 195 -10.95 10.23 -43.14
C GLN A 195 -9.96 9.88 -42.05
N LYS A 196 -9.60 10.83 -41.18
CA LYS A 196 -8.80 10.56 -39.97
C LYS A 196 -9.69 9.90 -38.91
N ALA A 197 -9.12 9.03 -38.08
CA ALA A 197 -9.86 8.45 -36.97
C ALA A 197 -10.25 9.53 -35.95
N ASN A 198 -11.52 9.54 -35.54
CA ASN A 198 -11.98 10.24 -34.35
C ASN A 198 -11.70 9.38 -33.12
N GLN A 199 -10.45 9.42 -32.65
CA GLN A 199 -9.96 8.57 -31.57
C GLN A 199 -10.73 8.73 -30.26
N VAL A 200 -11.17 9.96 -29.94
CA VAL A 200 -11.97 10.25 -28.75
C VAL A 200 -13.29 9.49 -28.80
N MET A 201 -14.01 9.59 -29.93
CA MET A 201 -15.27 8.88 -30.11
C MET A 201 -15.08 7.37 -30.14
N ILE A 202 -14.05 6.86 -30.81
CA ILE A 202 -13.76 5.43 -30.82
C ILE A 202 -13.52 4.93 -29.40
N ALA A 203 -12.72 5.63 -28.59
CA ALA A 203 -12.46 5.24 -27.21
C ALA A 203 -13.72 5.29 -26.34
N ASN A 204 -14.51 6.37 -26.44
CA ASN A 204 -15.75 6.53 -25.68
C ASN A 204 -16.82 5.50 -26.05
N LEU A 205 -16.82 4.99 -27.28
CA LEU A 205 -17.74 3.94 -27.70
C LEU A 205 -17.21 2.55 -27.35
N ALA A 206 -15.92 2.30 -27.56
CA ALA A 206 -15.27 1.03 -27.26
C ALA A 206 -15.25 0.71 -25.76
N TYR A 207 -15.00 1.73 -24.92
CA TYR A 207 -14.85 1.63 -23.46
C TYR A 207 -15.90 2.42 -22.68
N GLY A 208 -16.89 3.03 -23.32
CA GLY A 208 -17.94 3.75 -22.60
C GLY A 208 -18.89 2.84 -21.81
N PRO A 209 -19.76 3.42 -20.98
CA PRO A 209 -20.66 2.68 -20.08
C PRO A 209 -21.59 1.69 -20.79
N ASN A 210 -21.88 1.93 -22.07
CA ASN A 210 -22.74 1.06 -22.89
C ASN A 210 -22.00 -0.15 -23.47
N SER A 211 -20.67 -0.17 -23.43
CA SER A 211 -19.85 -1.28 -23.92
C SER A 211 -19.65 -2.34 -22.83
N THR A 212 -19.48 -3.61 -23.23
CA THR A 212 -19.11 -4.69 -22.29
C THR A 212 -17.81 -4.37 -21.55
N MET A 213 -16.82 -3.83 -22.26
CA MET A 213 -15.53 -3.51 -21.68
C MET A 213 -15.62 -2.34 -20.70
N GLY A 214 -16.38 -1.29 -21.02
CA GLY A 214 -16.59 -0.16 -20.12
C GLY A 214 -17.20 -0.57 -18.79
N LYS A 215 -18.16 -1.51 -18.79
CA LYS A 215 -18.73 -2.08 -17.56
C LYS A 215 -17.67 -2.80 -16.71
N ILE A 216 -16.79 -3.60 -17.34
CA ILE A 216 -15.68 -4.29 -16.66
C ILE A 216 -14.68 -3.27 -16.08
N LEU A 217 -14.42 -2.19 -16.81
CA LEU A 217 -13.50 -1.12 -16.43
C LEU A 217 -14.07 -0.14 -15.39
N GLY A 218 -15.35 -0.29 -15.00
CA GLY A 218 -16.04 0.61 -14.08
C GLY A 218 -16.36 1.99 -14.66
N ASN A 219 -16.38 2.12 -15.99
CA ASN A 219 -16.70 3.38 -16.66
C ASN A 219 -18.19 3.67 -16.59
N THR A 220 -18.54 4.89 -16.19
CA THR A 220 -19.92 5.35 -15.98
C THR A 220 -20.22 6.65 -16.74
N GLY A 221 -19.21 7.48 -16.97
CA GLY A 221 -19.28 8.72 -17.72
C GLY A 221 -19.12 8.51 -19.22
N LYS A 222 -19.77 9.37 -20.01
CA LYS A 222 -19.74 9.34 -21.48
C LYS A 222 -18.34 9.54 -22.09
N GLU A 223 -17.43 10.19 -21.36
CA GLU A 223 -16.06 10.50 -21.80
C GLU A 223 -15.00 9.60 -21.15
N ASP A 224 -15.42 8.65 -20.32
CA ASP A 224 -14.51 7.81 -19.54
C ASP A 224 -13.63 6.94 -20.43
N GLY A 225 -14.15 6.50 -21.57
CA GLY A 225 -13.40 5.66 -22.50
C GLY A 225 -12.15 6.35 -22.99
N TRP A 226 -12.23 7.63 -23.34
CA TRP A 226 -11.06 8.44 -23.68
C TRP A 226 -10.27 8.86 -22.44
N ASN A 227 -10.93 9.43 -21.43
CA ASN A 227 -10.25 10.03 -20.27
C ASN A 227 -9.48 9.00 -19.44
N PHE A 228 -9.96 7.75 -19.34
CA PHE A 228 -9.32 6.67 -18.60
C PHE A 228 -8.80 5.55 -19.49
N ARG A 229 -8.52 5.83 -20.76
CA ARG A 229 -7.74 4.94 -21.62
C ARG A 229 -6.35 4.66 -21.04
N GLY A 230 -5.72 3.56 -21.45
CA GLY A 230 -4.43 3.08 -20.97
C GLY A 230 -3.33 4.13 -20.97
N LYS A 231 -2.80 4.48 -19.79
CA LYS A 231 -1.69 5.45 -19.60
C LYS A 231 -0.64 4.93 -18.63
N GLY A 232 0.51 5.59 -18.58
CA GLY A 232 1.57 5.28 -17.62
C GLY A 232 2.39 4.06 -17.98
N CYS A 233 3.27 3.64 -17.06
CA CYS A 233 4.28 2.64 -17.36
C CYS A 233 3.78 1.19 -17.38
N ILE A 234 2.60 0.89 -16.81
CA ILE A 234 1.94 -0.43 -16.93
C ILE A 234 0.53 -0.36 -17.57
N GLN A 235 0.19 0.74 -18.26
CA GLN A 235 -1.11 0.91 -18.95
C GLN A 235 -2.33 0.87 -18.02
N LEU A 236 -2.37 1.74 -17.00
CA LEU A 236 -3.55 1.93 -16.13
C LEU A 236 -4.77 2.33 -16.99
N THR A 237 -5.84 1.54 -16.92
CA THR A 237 -7.01 1.65 -17.82
C THR A 237 -8.31 1.50 -17.03
N GLY A 238 -9.31 2.35 -17.32
CA GLY A 238 -10.65 2.29 -16.76
C GLY A 238 -10.84 3.10 -15.47
N ARG A 239 -11.99 3.75 -15.33
CA ARG A 239 -12.36 4.58 -14.18
C ARG A 239 -12.16 3.86 -12.86
N GLY A 240 -12.58 2.60 -12.73
CA GLY A 240 -12.44 1.86 -11.47
C GLY A 240 -10.98 1.75 -11.01
N ASN A 241 -10.05 1.54 -11.95
CA ASN A 241 -8.62 1.52 -11.67
C ASN A 241 -8.06 2.91 -11.35
N TYR A 242 -8.50 3.95 -12.06
CA TYR A 242 -8.10 5.32 -11.75
C TYR A 242 -8.64 5.77 -10.38
N GLU A 243 -9.85 5.41 -9.98
CA GLU A 243 -10.41 5.71 -8.67
C GLU A 243 -9.62 5.01 -7.54
N ALA A 244 -9.25 3.76 -7.75
CA ALA A 244 -8.40 3.03 -6.82
C ALA A 244 -7.01 3.68 -6.69
N ALA A 245 -6.36 4.00 -7.81
CA ALA A 245 -5.05 4.65 -7.84
C ALA A 245 -5.09 6.09 -7.31
N ASN A 246 -6.20 6.82 -7.52
CA ASN A 246 -6.37 8.21 -7.09
C ASN A 246 -6.27 8.37 -5.57
N LYS A 247 -6.68 7.36 -4.81
CA LYS A 247 -6.51 7.33 -3.34
C LYS A 247 -5.03 7.44 -2.94
N TYR A 248 -4.15 6.84 -3.73
CA TYR A 248 -2.70 6.87 -3.50
C TYR A 248 -2.09 8.19 -3.95
N THR A 249 -2.45 8.68 -5.14
CA THR A 249 -1.90 9.94 -5.65
C THR A 249 -2.34 11.14 -4.81
N LEU A 250 -3.58 11.15 -4.30
CA LEU A 250 -4.04 12.15 -3.33
C LEU A 250 -3.27 12.04 -2.01
N LYS A 251 -3.14 10.82 -1.47
CA LYS A 251 -2.44 10.60 -0.19
C LYS A 251 -0.97 11.02 -0.24
N TYR A 252 -0.27 10.65 -1.30
CA TYR A 252 1.20 10.71 -1.33
C TYR A 252 1.79 11.89 -2.10
N GLU A 253 1.03 12.46 -3.05
CA GLU A 253 1.49 13.54 -3.94
C GLU A 253 0.46 14.67 -4.06
N ASN A 254 -0.70 14.57 -3.39
CA ASN A 254 -1.81 15.52 -3.47
C ASN A 254 -2.28 15.80 -4.92
N VAL A 255 -2.24 14.78 -5.78
CA VAL A 255 -2.68 14.88 -7.19
C VAL A 255 -3.99 14.12 -7.41
N ASN A 256 -5.00 14.81 -7.93
CA ASN A 256 -6.28 14.21 -8.32
C ASN A 256 -6.27 13.78 -9.80
N ILE A 257 -6.02 12.49 -10.05
CA ILE A 257 -5.94 11.92 -11.39
C ILE A 257 -7.32 11.61 -12.02
N LEU A 258 -8.42 11.78 -11.27
CA LEU A 258 -9.77 11.68 -11.85
C LEU A 258 -10.15 12.92 -12.64
N ASN A 259 -9.70 14.08 -12.18
CA ASN A 259 -9.91 15.37 -12.85
C ASN A 259 -8.76 15.70 -13.82
N ASN A 260 -7.59 15.08 -13.64
CA ASN A 260 -6.42 15.26 -14.49
C ASN A 260 -5.74 13.90 -14.79
N SER A 261 -6.39 13.08 -15.60
CA SER A 261 -5.89 11.73 -15.92
C SER A 261 -4.62 11.73 -16.76
N ASP A 262 -4.34 12.82 -17.49
CA ASP A 262 -3.14 12.97 -18.30
C ASP A 262 -1.86 13.05 -17.46
N ALA A 263 -1.95 13.39 -16.17
CA ALA A 263 -0.82 13.33 -15.24
C ALA A 263 -0.16 11.93 -15.22
N VAL A 264 -0.96 10.86 -15.38
CA VAL A 264 -0.46 9.48 -15.46
C VAL A 264 0.42 9.24 -16.70
N ALA A 265 0.25 10.06 -17.75
CA ALA A 265 1.01 9.98 -18.99
C ALA A 265 2.14 11.02 -19.12
N THR A 266 2.16 12.06 -18.29
CA THR A 266 3.10 13.18 -18.42
C THR A 266 4.05 13.34 -17.25
N ASP A 267 3.66 12.90 -16.04
CA ASP A 267 4.50 12.95 -14.85
C ASP A 267 5.02 11.54 -14.51
N ILE A 268 6.35 11.38 -14.56
CA ILE A 268 7.03 10.12 -14.25
C ILE A 268 6.74 9.66 -12.82
N LYS A 269 6.65 10.58 -11.86
CA LYS A 269 6.37 10.24 -10.46
C LYS A 269 4.96 9.66 -10.35
N ILE A 270 3.98 10.31 -10.97
CA ILE A 270 2.59 9.83 -10.97
C ILE A 270 2.46 8.51 -11.74
N ALA A 271 3.14 8.37 -12.88
CA ALA A 271 3.13 7.13 -13.66
C ALA A 271 3.70 5.94 -12.87
N VAL A 272 4.81 6.13 -12.15
CA VAL A 272 5.42 5.09 -11.30
C VAL A 272 4.53 4.79 -10.08
N LEU A 273 4.08 5.83 -9.36
CA LEU A 273 3.23 5.66 -8.17
C LEU A 273 1.91 4.95 -8.48
N THR A 274 1.21 5.34 -9.55
CA THR A 274 -0.05 4.68 -9.94
C THR A 274 0.15 3.22 -10.32
N SER A 275 1.29 2.90 -10.93
CA SER A 275 1.65 1.52 -11.29
C SER A 275 2.02 0.68 -10.05
N MET A 276 2.68 1.27 -9.06
CA MET A 276 2.94 0.62 -7.77
C MET A 276 1.64 0.44 -6.97
N ALA A 277 0.77 1.44 -6.96
CA ALA A 277 -0.56 1.35 -6.33
C ALA A 277 -1.37 0.21 -6.93
N PHE A 278 -1.35 0.06 -8.27
CA PHE A 278 -1.98 -1.06 -8.98
C PHE A 278 -1.51 -2.42 -8.46
N PHE A 279 -0.21 -2.58 -8.21
CA PHE A 279 0.33 -3.81 -7.62
C PHE A 279 -0.20 -4.06 -6.20
N ASP A 280 -0.34 -3.02 -5.36
CA ASP A 280 -0.82 -3.17 -3.98
C ASP A 280 -2.32 -3.44 -3.88
N TYR A 281 -3.17 -2.67 -4.57
CA TYR A 281 -4.62 -2.86 -4.43
C TYR A 281 -5.10 -4.15 -5.12
N ASN A 282 -4.45 -4.60 -6.20
CA ASN A 282 -4.72 -5.90 -6.83
C ASN A 282 -3.97 -7.08 -6.16
N LYS A 283 -3.21 -6.83 -5.09
CA LYS A 283 -2.44 -7.86 -4.35
C LYS A 283 -1.40 -8.60 -5.20
N ILE A 284 -0.97 -8.01 -6.32
CA ILE A 284 0.11 -8.54 -7.16
C ILE A 284 1.43 -8.51 -6.36
N ASN A 285 1.60 -7.50 -5.50
CA ASN A 285 2.76 -7.39 -4.63
C ASN A 285 2.96 -8.61 -3.71
N LYS A 286 1.89 -9.34 -3.38
CA LYS A 286 1.95 -10.60 -2.62
C LYS A 286 2.32 -11.76 -3.53
N ILE A 287 1.59 -11.91 -4.64
CA ILE A 287 1.76 -13.00 -5.62
C ILE A 287 3.17 -13.01 -6.22
N ALA A 288 3.79 -11.84 -6.37
CA ALA A 288 5.13 -11.66 -6.92
C ALA A 288 6.24 -12.37 -6.12
N ASN A 289 6.08 -12.56 -4.81
CA ASN A 289 7.16 -13.11 -3.99
C ASN A 289 7.28 -14.61 -4.17
N GLY A 290 8.52 -15.08 -4.31
CA GLY A 290 8.83 -16.50 -4.44
C GLY A 290 8.37 -17.13 -5.77
N THR A 291 7.86 -16.37 -6.73
CA THR A 291 7.49 -16.90 -8.05
C THR A 291 8.41 -16.38 -9.15
N LYS A 292 8.95 -17.31 -9.95
CA LYS A 292 9.58 -17.00 -11.25
C LYS A 292 8.59 -17.03 -12.41
N ASN A 293 7.35 -17.49 -12.18
CA ASN A 293 6.33 -17.61 -13.23
C ASN A 293 5.62 -16.26 -13.46
N VAL A 294 6.27 -15.37 -14.20
CA VAL A 294 5.72 -14.04 -14.58
C VAL A 294 4.52 -14.23 -15.50
N LYS A 295 4.68 -15.02 -16.57
CA LYS A 295 3.69 -15.22 -17.64
C LYS A 295 2.37 -15.79 -17.12
N GLY A 296 2.43 -16.75 -16.20
CA GLY A 296 1.26 -17.45 -15.68
C GLY A 296 0.64 -16.82 -14.43
N LYS A 297 1.41 -16.08 -13.60
CA LYS A 297 0.89 -15.54 -12.33
C LYS A 297 0.79 -14.02 -12.26
N ILE A 298 1.67 -13.30 -12.96
CA ILE A 298 1.78 -11.83 -12.84
C ILE A 298 1.13 -11.14 -14.03
N CYS A 299 1.54 -11.49 -15.24
CA CYS A 299 1.01 -10.89 -16.47
C CYS A 299 -0.54 -10.90 -16.56
N PRO A 300 -1.24 -12.01 -16.21
CA PRO A 300 -2.72 -12.05 -16.26
C PRO A 300 -3.42 -11.10 -15.28
N LYS A 301 -2.69 -10.55 -14.29
CA LYS A 301 -3.22 -9.55 -13.36
C LYS A 301 -2.95 -8.12 -13.83
N VAL A 302 -2.02 -7.92 -14.76
CA VAL A 302 -1.61 -6.60 -15.24
C VAL A 302 -2.31 -6.22 -16.54
N GLY A 303 -2.50 -7.16 -17.47
CA GLY A 303 -3.11 -6.87 -18.76
C GLY A 303 -3.52 -8.12 -19.51
N ASN A 304 -3.63 -8.02 -20.84
CA ASN A 304 -3.92 -9.13 -21.74
C ASN A 304 -2.67 -9.58 -22.51
N ASP A 305 -2.62 -10.85 -22.91
CA ASP A 305 -1.56 -11.39 -23.77
C ASP A 305 -1.80 -10.97 -25.22
N VAL A 306 -0.79 -10.37 -25.84
CA VAL A 306 -0.83 -9.82 -27.19
C VAL A 306 0.36 -10.36 -27.98
N THR A 307 0.08 -11.00 -29.12
CA THR A 307 1.11 -11.44 -30.06
C THR A 307 1.76 -10.24 -30.75
N LEU A 308 3.08 -10.21 -30.75
CA LEU A 308 3.91 -9.16 -31.34
C LEU A 308 4.32 -9.52 -32.77
N ALA A 309 4.87 -8.54 -33.49
CA ALA A 309 5.19 -8.68 -34.91
C ALA A 309 6.22 -9.79 -35.21
N ASN A 310 7.13 -10.05 -34.27
CA ASN A 310 8.12 -11.13 -34.31
C ASN A 310 7.53 -12.52 -33.99
N GLY A 311 6.23 -12.63 -33.71
CA GLY A 311 5.58 -13.87 -33.32
C GLY A 311 5.71 -14.24 -31.85
N SER A 312 6.47 -13.47 -31.06
CA SER A 312 6.48 -13.56 -29.59
C SER A 312 5.15 -13.03 -29.03
N SER A 313 4.99 -13.08 -27.71
CA SER A 313 3.89 -12.40 -27.03
C SER A 313 4.44 -11.47 -25.95
N ASN A 314 3.71 -10.38 -25.64
CA ASN A 314 4.14 -9.46 -24.59
C ASN A 314 4.35 -10.19 -23.24
N TYR A 315 3.59 -11.25 -22.94
CA TYR A 315 3.82 -12.04 -21.73
C TYR A 315 5.14 -12.81 -21.77
N SER A 316 5.49 -13.34 -22.94
CA SER A 316 6.74 -14.08 -23.13
C SER A 316 7.94 -13.13 -23.02
N GLU A 317 7.85 -11.92 -23.58
CA GLU A 317 8.91 -10.90 -23.45
C GLU A 317 9.07 -10.43 -21.99
N LYS A 318 7.97 -10.29 -21.23
CA LYS A 318 8.03 -9.94 -19.80
C LYS A 318 8.70 -11.04 -18.97
N GLN A 319 8.44 -12.31 -19.30
CA GLN A 319 9.10 -13.45 -18.67
C GLN A 319 10.60 -13.43 -18.97
N GLU A 320 10.97 -13.22 -20.24
CA GLU A 320 12.36 -13.14 -20.68
C GLU A 320 13.10 -11.99 -19.98
N VAL A 321 12.53 -10.77 -19.95
CA VAL A 321 13.15 -9.63 -19.24
C VAL A 321 13.35 -9.93 -17.75
N PHE A 322 12.39 -10.62 -17.13
CA PHE A 322 12.52 -11.04 -15.74
C PHE A 322 13.69 -12.01 -15.56
N ASP A 323 13.71 -13.11 -16.32
CA ASP A 323 14.71 -14.19 -16.19
C ASP A 323 16.12 -13.72 -16.58
N GLU A 324 16.23 -12.94 -17.64
CA GLU A 324 17.49 -12.51 -18.22
C GLU A 324 18.11 -11.32 -17.49
N LYS A 325 17.28 -10.40 -16.97
CA LYS A 325 17.73 -9.10 -16.46
C LYS A 325 17.30 -8.83 -15.02
N THR A 326 16.01 -8.57 -14.78
CA THR A 326 15.59 -7.92 -13.53
C THR A 326 15.75 -8.84 -12.33
N SER A 327 15.56 -10.15 -12.47
CA SER A 327 15.83 -11.15 -11.44
C SER A 327 17.28 -11.12 -10.95
N LYS A 328 18.23 -11.00 -11.88
CA LYS A 328 19.67 -10.96 -11.61
C LYS A 328 20.08 -9.63 -10.98
N ILE A 329 19.61 -8.52 -11.56
CA ILE A 329 19.89 -7.15 -11.05
C ILE A 329 19.43 -7.01 -9.60
N PHE A 330 18.21 -7.44 -9.29
CA PHE A 330 17.65 -7.36 -7.94
C PHE A 330 17.96 -8.58 -7.07
N LYS A 331 18.83 -9.49 -7.53
CA LYS A 331 19.42 -10.60 -6.76
C LYS A 331 18.40 -11.53 -6.10
N ILE A 332 17.34 -11.90 -6.83
CA ILE A 332 16.23 -12.72 -6.28
C ILE A 332 16.69 -14.08 -5.76
N ASP A 333 17.73 -14.68 -6.35
CA ASP A 333 18.22 -16.01 -5.92
C ASP A 333 18.90 -15.96 -4.54
N SER A 334 19.37 -14.79 -4.11
CA SER A 334 19.89 -14.54 -2.76
C SER A 334 18.84 -13.99 -1.79
N CYS A 335 17.59 -13.84 -2.24
CA CYS A 335 16.51 -13.25 -1.46
C CYS A 335 15.92 -14.30 -0.52
N ASN A 336 16.23 -14.20 0.77
CA ASN A 336 15.69 -15.06 1.83
C ASN A 336 14.35 -14.54 2.40
N PHE A 337 13.50 -13.98 1.52
CA PHE A 337 12.18 -13.47 1.89
C PHE A 337 11.33 -14.54 2.60
N THR A 338 10.65 -14.16 3.68
CA THR A 338 9.67 -15.01 4.38
C THR A 338 8.29 -14.33 4.40
N GLU A 339 7.21 -15.09 4.24
CA GLU A 339 5.83 -14.55 4.17
C GLU A 339 5.45 -13.70 5.41
N SER A 340 6.07 -13.96 6.56
CA SER A 340 5.95 -13.18 7.80
C SER A 340 6.44 -11.73 7.69
N GLU A 341 7.18 -11.35 6.63
CA GLU A 341 7.73 -10.01 6.44
C GLU A 341 6.75 -9.02 5.79
N GLN A 342 5.61 -9.48 5.26
CA GLN A 342 4.65 -8.64 4.52
C GLN A 342 3.50 -8.06 5.35
N SER A 343 3.22 -8.61 6.52
CA SER A 343 2.12 -8.11 7.34
C SER A 343 2.50 -6.90 8.18
N ASN A 344 3.80 -6.62 8.37
CA ASN A 344 4.32 -5.68 9.38
C ASN A 344 4.45 -4.20 8.96
N ASN A 345 4.05 -3.81 7.73
CA ASN A 345 4.39 -2.49 7.20
C ASN A 345 3.23 -1.49 7.05
N LYS A 346 1.97 -1.92 7.16
CA LYS A 346 0.85 -0.96 7.18
C LYS A 346 0.46 -0.67 8.63
N PRO A 347 0.45 0.61 9.08
CA PRO A 347 0.05 0.93 10.43
C PRO A 347 -1.37 0.45 10.68
N PHE A 348 -1.59 -0.13 11.85
CA PHE A 348 -2.92 -0.50 12.32
C PHE A 348 -3.66 0.78 12.75
N ILE A 349 -4.53 1.32 11.90
CA ILE A 349 -5.26 2.57 12.15
C ILE A 349 -6.75 2.27 12.33
N ILE A 350 -7.27 2.58 13.52
CA ILE A 350 -8.70 2.57 13.84
C ILE A 350 -9.21 4.01 13.72
N ARG A 351 -10.28 4.23 12.95
CA ARG A 351 -10.97 5.52 12.86
C ARG A 351 -12.33 5.38 13.54
N LEU A 352 -12.57 6.20 14.56
CA LEU A 352 -13.82 6.26 15.31
C LEU A 352 -14.46 7.64 15.09
N VAL A 353 -15.72 7.65 14.67
CA VAL A 353 -16.54 8.85 14.57
C VAL A 353 -17.67 8.72 15.59
N ARG A 354 -17.70 9.58 16.61
CA ARG A 354 -18.80 9.65 17.58
C ARG A 354 -20.05 10.17 16.90
N LYS A 355 -21.18 9.47 17.08
CA LYS A 355 -22.43 9.70 16.34
C LYS A 355 -23.62 9.91 17.27
N TRP A 356 -23.71 9.15 18.35
CA TRP A 356 -24.84 9.20 19.29
C TRP A 356 -24.35 9.39 20.72
N GLN A 357 -25.08 10.19 21.50
CA GLN A 357 -24.80 10.41 22.91
C GLN A 357 -26.10 10.40 23.71
N THR A 358 -26.06 9.78 24.89
CA THR A 358 -27.12 9.82 25.89
C THR A 358 -26.56 10.32 27.23
N ASN A 359 -27.38 10.29 28.28
CA ASN A 359 -26.91 10.53 29.64
C ASN A 359 -26.06 9.37 30.20
N ASN A 360 -26.05 8.21 29.53
CA ASN A 360 -25.37 7.01 30.00
C ASN A 360 -24.15 6.67 29.16
N SER A 361 -24.13 6.99 27.87
CA SER A 361 -23.06 6.52 26.99
C SER A 361 -22.82 7.40 25.76
N THR A 362 -21.74 7.07 25.05
CA THR A 362 -21.44 7.61 23.72
C THR A 362 -21.20 6.45 22.77
N ILE A 363 -21.85 6.45 21.61
CA ILE A 363 -21.62 5.44 20.56
C ILE A 363 -21.13 6.11 19.30
N GLY A 364 -20.09 5.53 18.71
CA GLY A 364 -19.56 5.93 17.41
C GLY A 364 -19.47 4.76 16.42
N GLU A 365 -19.37 5.10 15.15
CA GLU A 365 -19.03 4.17 14.09
C GLU A 365 -17.51 4.10 13.95
N PHE A 366 -16.97 2.90 13.72
CA PHE A 366 -15.55 2.74 13.47
C PHE A 366 -15.24 1.92 12.22
N THR A 367 -14.07 2.18 11.65
CA THR A 367 -13.46 1.41 10.56
C THR A 367 -11.98 1.17 10.85
N ILE A 368 -11.42 0.07 10.32
CA ILE A 368 -9.97 -0.15 10.29
C ILE A 368 -9.46 0.03 8.87
N ASP A 369 -8.50 0.93 8.69
CA ASP A 369 -7.93 1.27 7.38
C ASP A 369 -7.43 0.00 6.65
N ASP A 370 -7.70 -0.08 5.34
CA ASP A 370 -7.36 -1.21 4.47
C ASP A 370 -8.00 -2.56 4.86
N THR A 371 -9.16 -2.55 5.53
CA THR A 371 -9.95 -3.75 5.81
C THR A 371 -11.45 -3.51 5.62
N ASP A 372 -12.22 -4.60 5.57
CA ASP A 372 -13.68 -4.56 5.69
C ASP A 372 -14.17 -4.58 7.15
N ILE A 373 -13.26 -4.48 8.13
CA ILE A 373 -13.61 -4.46 9.55
C ILE A 373 -14.17 -3.07 9.88
N LYS A 374 -15.46 -3.06 10.17
CA LYS A 374 -16.23 -1.90 10.61
C LYS A 374 -17.29 -2.31 11.61
N GLY A 375 -17.74 -1.38 12.44
CA GLY A 375 -18.76 -1.62 13.44
C GLY A 375 -18.98 -0.40 14.32
N TYR A 376 -19.29 -0.65 15.58
CA TYR A 376 -19.58 0.40 16.57
C TYR A 376 -18.63 0.29 17.76
N ILE A 377 -18.30 1.43 18.37
CA ILE A 377 -17.61 1.48 19.67
C ILE A 377 -18.52 2.20 20.65
N LEU A 378 -18.76 1.57 21.80
CA LEU A 378 -19.39 2.15 22.97
C LEU A 378 -18.30 2.69 23.90
N GLU A 379 -18.43 3.97 24.25
CA GLU A 379 -17.62 4.69 25.21
C GLU A 379 -18.53 5.17 26.35
N GLU A 380 -17.90 5.60 27.43
CA GLU A 380 -18.63 6.23 28.54
C GLU A 380 -19.30 7.55 28.12
N LYS A 381 -20.22 8.04 28.94
CA LYS A 381 -20.83 9.36 28.74
C LYS A 381 -19.80 10.48 28.77
N GLY A 382 -20.20 11.61 28.19
CA GLY A 382 -19.47 12.87 28.34
C GLY A 382 -19.68 13.50 29.73
N PRO A 383 -19.02 14.64 30.01
CA PRO A 383 -18.05 15.33 29.16
C PRO A 383 -16.71 14.57 29.02
N ASP A 384 -15.90 15.00 28.07
CA ASP A 384 -14.55 14.46 27.84
C ASP A 384 -13.62 14.79 29.02
N THR A 385 -12.72 13.87 29.37
CA THR A 385 -11.75 14.12 30.45
C THR A 385 -10.42 13.40 30.25
N THR A 386 -9.35 14.05 30.70
CA THR A 386 -8.00 13.48 30.80
C THR A 386 -7.67 12.99 32.21
N THR A 387 -8.47 13.35 33.23
CA THR A 387 -8.26 12.97 34.65
C THR A 387 -8.60 11.51 34.95
N SER A 388 -7.64 10.72 35.44
CA SER A 388 -7.84 9.30 35.79
C SER A 388 -8.88 9.11 36.91
N GLY A 389 -9.55 7.95 36.94
CA GLY A 389 -10.54 7.59 37.96
C GLY A 389 -11.90 8.26 37.81
N LYS A 390 -12.16 8.94 36.69
CA LYS A 390 -13.48 9.46 36.33
C LYS A 390 -14.11 8.55 35.26
N GLU A 391 -15.33 8.10 35.52
CA GLU A 391 -16.18 7.36 34.56
C GLU A 391 -16.68 8.31 33.48
N GLN A 392 -15.77 8.70 32.60
CA GLN A 392 -15.96 9.66 31.52
C GLN A 392 -15.03 9.30 30.37
N ARG A 393 -15.52 9.53 29.14
CA ARG A 393 -14.75 9.27 27.92
C ARG A 393 -13.52 10.17 27.79
N ILE A 394 -12.54 9.71 27.02
CA ILE A 394 -11.36 10.49 26.64
C ILE A 394 -11.70 11.57 25.60
N PRO A 395 -10.88 12.62 25.43
CA PRO A 395 -11.09 13.63 24.38
C PRO A 395 -11.07 13.08 22.95
N VAL A 396 -11.69 13.80 22.01
CA VAL A 396 -11.38 13.59 20.58
C VAL A 396 -9.89 13.84 20.33
N GLY A 397 -9.30 13.13 19.37
CA GLY A 397 -7.86 13.24 19.11
C GLY A 397 -7.24 11.99 18.49
N THR A 398 -5.92 12.02 18.38
CA THR A 398 -5.13 10.89 17.88
C THR A 398 -4.36 10.24 19.01
N TYR A 399 -4.49 8.93 19.12
CA TYR A 399 -3.90 8.11 20.18
C TYR A 399 -3.00 7.04 19.58
N ASN A 400 -1.88 6.76 20.25
CA ASN A 400 -1.03 5.61 20.01
C ASN A 400 -1.66 4.35 20.61
N LEU A 401 -1.28 3.17 20.09
CA LEU A 401 -1.71 1.87 20.61
C LEU A 401 -0.52 1.04 21.08
N VAL A 402 -0.69 0.37 22.22
CA VAL A 402 0.25 -0.65 22.74
C VAL A 402 -0.51 -1.85 23.26
N TRP A 403 0.15 -3.01 23.30
CA TRP A 403 -0.41 -4.18 23.97
C TRP A 403 -0.43 -3.99 25.49
N HIS A 404 -1.49 -4.46 26.12
CA HIS A 404 -1.63 -4.48 27.58
C HIS A 404 -1.93 -5.89 28.08
N ASN A 405 -1.19 -6.28 29.11
CA ASN A 405 -1.30 -7.56 29.80
C ASN A 405 -1.37 -7.33 31.31
N GLY A 406 -2.57 -7.00 31.80
CA GLY A 406 -2.87 -6.86 33.22
C GLY A 406 -3.40 -8.15 33.83
N THR A 407 -3.78 -8.07 35.11
CA THR A 407 -4.40 -9.18 35.85
C THR A 407 -5.83 -9.47 35.38
N LYS A 408 -6.66 -8.42 35.21
CA LYS A 408 -8.05 -8.49 34.73
C LYS A 408 -8.14 -8.66 33.20
N PHE A 409 -7.35 -7.91 32.44
CA PHE A 409 -7.38 -7.91 30.97
C PHE A 409 -6.02 -8.28 30.38
N LYS A 410 -6.00 -9.34 29.56
CA LYS A 410 -4.80 -9.84 28.86
C LYS A 410 -5.00 -9.77 27.35
N ASP A 411 -3.90 -9.51 26.63
CA ASP A 411 -3.89 -9.35 25.17
C ASP A 411 -4.93 -8.34 24.65
N VAL A 412 -5.08 -7.20 25.34
CA VAL A 412 -5.95 -6.11 24.90
C VAL A 412 -5.11 -4.93 24.41
N LEU A 413 -5.72 -4.05 23.63
CA LEU A 413 -5.06 -2.82 23.20
C LEU A 413 -5.26 -1.75 24.26
N LYS A 414 -4.22 -0.97 24.54
CA LYS A 414 -4.27 0.22 25.39
C LYS A 414 -3.96 1.44 24.54
N VAL A 415 -4.72 2.52 24.78
CA VAL A 415 -4.62 3.77 24.02
C VAL A 415 -3.98 4.86 24.88
N TYR A 416 -3.15 5.71 24.27
CA TYR A 416 -2.50 6.83 24.97
C TYR A 416 -2.03 7.94 24.02
N ASN A 417 -1.85 9.15 24.54
CA ASN A 417 -1.15 10.25 23.87
C ASN A 417 -0.47 11.14 24.94
N SER A 418 -0.07 12.37 24.58
CA SER A 418 0.54 13.32 25.50
C SER A 418 -0.40 13.81 26.61
N GLU A 419 -1.71 13.84 26.36
CA GLU A 419 -2.74 14.32 27.30
C GLU A 419 -3.35 13.19 28.14
N VAL A 420 -3.44 11.99 27.57
CA VAL A 420 -3.99 10.78 28.18
C VAL A 420 -2.87 9.76 28.32
N PRO A 421 -2.21 9.67 29.49
CA PRO A 421 -1.05 8.81 29.68
C PRO A 421 -1.44 7.32 29.81
N LEU A 422 -0.46 6.43 29.57
CA LEU A 422 -0.60 4.97 29.70
C LEU A 422 -1.12 4.51 31.08
N SER A 423 -0.87 5.31 32.12
CA SER A 423 -1.33 5.06 33.49
C SER A 423 -2.83 5.20 33.65
N ARG A 424 -3.53 5.97 32.78
CA ARG A 424 -5.00 6.03 32.75
C ARG A 424 -5.62 4.70 32.32
N ALA A 425 -4.83 3.84 31.65
CA ALA A 425 -5.21 2.48 31.30
C ALA A 425 -6.54 2.37 30.53
N ILE A 426 -6.73 3.22 29.51
CA ILE A 426 -7.89 3.14 28.61
C ILE A 426 -7.65 2.01 27.62
N LEU A 427 -8.53 1.01 27.65
CA LEU A 427 -8.38 -0.24 26.90
C LEU A 427 -9.43 -0.36 25.79
N ILE A 428 -9.13 -1.15 24.76
CA ILE A 428 -10.12 -1.69 23.84
C ILE A 428 -10.34 -3.14 24.25
N HIS A 429 -11.53 -3.48 24.74
CA HIS A 429 -11.83 -4.83 25.22
C HIS A 429 -13.29 -5.22 24.97
N LYS A 430 -13.58 -6.50 25.14
CA LYS A 430 -14.94 -7.02 25.07
C LYS A 430 -15.80 -6.52 26.23
N GLY A 431 -17.02 -6.09 25.95
CA GLY A 431 -18.04 -5.61 26.90
C GLY A 431 -19.25 -5.14 26.10
N ASN A 432 -20.46 -5.24 26.64
CA ASN A 432 -21.67 -4.94 25.87
C ASN A 432 -22.44 -3.72 26.37
N SER A 433 -22.29 -3.32 27.64
CA SER A 433 -23.05 -2.20 28.21
C SER A 433 -22.17 -1.04 28.66
N ALA A 434 -22.78 0.12 28.95
CA ALA A 434 -22.06 1.32 29.36
C ALA A 434 -21.32 1.12 30.69
N GLU A 435 -21.90 0.33 31.60
CA GLU A 435 -21.30 0.00 32.90
C GLU A 435 -20.03 -0.85 32.75
N ASP A 436 -19.88 -1.58 31.64
CA ASP A 436 -18.68 -2.36 31.33
C ASP A 436 -17.51 -1.47 30.87
N THR A 437 -17.75 -0.18 30.59
CA THR A 437 -16.72 0.67 29.98
C THR A 437 -15.64 1.04 31.00
N GLU A 438 -16.00 1.54 32.19
CA GLU A 438 -15.05 2.16 33.13
C GLU A 438 -14.15 3.22 32.42
N GLY A 439 -14.67 3.88 31.37
CA GLY A 439 -13.93 4.80 30.48
C GLY A 439 -13.17 4.15 29.29
N CYS A 440 -13.20 2.82 29.16
CA CYS A 440 -12.65 2.05 28.04
C CYS A 440 -13.56 2.09 26.78
N LEU A 441 -13.06 1.47 25.71
CA LEU A 441 -13.69 1.41 24.39
C LEU A 441 -14.18 -0.03 24.12
N LEU A 442 -15.49 -0.19 23.94
CA LEU A 442 -16.12 -1.50 23.75
C LEU A 442 -16.60 -1.66 22.30
N PRO A 443 -15.90 -2.44 21.45
CA PRO A 443 -16.28 -2.61 20.06
C PRO A 443 -17.41 -3.62 19.91
N GLY A 444 -18.28 -3.48 18.91
CA GLY A 444 -19.34 -4.44 18.57
C GLY A 444 -19.70 -4.44 17.08
N THR A 445 -20.42 -5.48 16.65
CA THR A 445 -20.87 -5.65 15.25
C THR A 445 -22.09 -4.78 14.93
N SER A 446 -22.93 -4.53 15.93
CA SER A 446 -24.11 -3.68 15.87
C SER A 446 -24.33 -2.96 17.21
N LYS A 447 -25.23 -1.98 17.23
CA LYS A 447 -25.54 -1.18 18.42
C LYS A 447 -27.01 -1.29 18.82
N GLY A 448 -27.30 -1.10 20.11
CA GLY A 448 -28.61 -0.76 20.66
C GLY A 448 -28.57 0.60 21.35
N VAL A 449 -29.61 0.91 22.14
CA VAL A 449 -29.56 2.05 23.08
C VAL A 449 -28.61 1.69 24.21
N ASP A 450 -27.58 2.52 24.44
CA ASP A 450 -26.57 2.40 25.51
C ASP A 450 -25.82 1.05 25.55
N LYS A 451 -25.75 0.34 24.41
CA LYS A 451 -25.09 -0.96 24.32
C LYS A 451 -24.57 -1.29 22.93
N VAL A 452 -23.62 -2.21 22.87
CA VAL A 452 -23.15 -2.88 21.65
C VAL A 452 -23.44 -4.37 21.68
N ILE A 453 -23.47 -4.99 20.50
CA ILE A 453 -23.80 -6.41 20.31
C ILE A 453 -22.59 -7.13 19.69
N ASP A 454 -22.43 -8.41 20.04
CA ASP A 454 -21.32 -9.30 19.64
C ASP A 454 -19.93 -8.72 19.89
N SER A 455 -19.73 -8.08 21.04
CA SER A 455 -18.47 -7.39 21.33
C SER A 455 -17.25 -8.31 21.28
N LYS A 456 -17.38 -9.54 21.78
CA LYS A 456 -16.32 -10.56 21.70
C LYS A 456 -15.90 -10.83 20.25
N THR A 457 -16.87 -11.04 19.36
CA THR A 457 -16.61 -11.33 17.94
C THR A 457 -15.89 -10.16 17.26
N MET A 458 -16.32 -8.93 17.53
CA MET A 458 -15.65 -7.75 16.96
C MET A 458 -14.26 -7.56 17.55
N PHE A 459 -14.11 -7.70 18.87
CA PHE A 459 -12.82 -7.60 19.54
C PHE A 459 -11.81 -8.62 19.01
N ASP A 460 -12.22 -9.88 18.82
CA ASP A 460 -11.34 -10.93 18.29
C ASP A 460 -10.86 -10.60 16.85
N LYS A 461 -11.71 -9.99 16.01
CA LYS A 461 -11.32 -9.49 14.68
C LYS A 461 -10.30 -8.36 14.76
N ILE A 462 -10.55 -7.36 15.62
CA ILE A 462 -9.63 -6.24 15.86
C ILE A 462 -8.28 -6.76 16.35
N LYS A 463 -8.29 -7.66 17.34
CA LYS A 463 -7.09 -8.27 17.92
C LYS A 463 -6.30 -9.08 16.90
N ALA A 464 -6.97 -9.89 16.08
CA ALA A 464 -6.32 -10.67 15.03
C ALA A 464 -5.62 -9.76 14.00
N GLU A 465 -6.27 -8.67 13.59
CA GLU A 465 -5.69 -7.73 12.65
C GLU A 465 -4.53 -6.93 13.28
N ALA A 466 -4.65 -6.53 14.54
CA ALA A 466 -3.56 -5.89 15.29
C ALA A 466 -2.34 -6.81 15.46
N LYS A 467 -2.55 -8.10 15.79
CA LYS A 467 -1.46 -9.09 15.87
C LYS A 467 -0.80 -9.32 14.52
N LYS A 468 -1.59 -9.36 13.46
CA LYS A 468 -1.11 -9.52 12.08
C LYS A 468 -0.26 -8.33 11.63
N ARG A 469 -0.67 -7.09 11.92
CA ARG A 469 0.03 -5.88 11.48
C ARG A 469 1.18 -5.43 12.39
N GLY A 470 1.15 -5.84 13.65
CA GLY A 470 1.94 -5.19 14.70
C GLY A 470 1.38 -3.81 15.04
N LEU A 471 1.99 -3.16 16.05
CA LEU A 471 1.55 -1.86 16.56
C LEU A 471 2.50 -0.70 16.24
N THR A 472 3.53 -0.92 15.41
CA THR A 472 4.43 0.15 14.96
C THR A 472 3.63 1.23 14.22
N ASN A 473 3.72 2.49 14.66
CA ASN A 473 2.98 3.63 14.12
C ASN A 473 1.44 3.44 14.07
N SER A 474 0.90 2.51 14.87
CA SER A 474 -0.54 2.27 14.95
C SER A 474 -1.24 3.39 15.70
N LYS A 475 -2.47 3.71 15.26
CA LYS A 475 -3.22 4.86 15.76
C LYS A 475 -4.70 4.52 15.99
N LEU A 476 -5.28 5.13 17.01
CA LEU A 476 -6.72 5.34 17.11
C LEU A 476 -6.99 6.83 16.87
N ILE A 477 -7.84 7.14 15.90
CA ILE A 477 -8.23 8.51 15.55
C ILE A 477 -9.70 8.67 15.92
N ILE A 478 -10.00 9.54 16.89
CA ILE A 478 -11.34 9.81 17.37
C ILE A 478 -11.78 11.19 16.87
N THR A 479 -12.93 11.24 16.22
CA THR A 479 -13.61 12.47 15.78
C THR A 479 -15.07 12.45 16.23
N ALA A 480 -15.79 13.56 16.11
CA ALA A 480 -17.20 13.64 16.46
C ALA A 480 -18.01 14.26 15.33
N ASN A 481 -19.16 13.66 15.03
CA ASN A 481 -20.17 14.17 14.11
C ASN A 481 -21.55 13.68 14.58
N TYR A 482 -22.02 14.29 15.68
CA TYR A 482 -23.24 13.88 16.36
C TYR A 482 -24.47 14.03 15.47
N GLU A 483 -25.34 13.02 15.50
CA GLU A 483 -26.66 13.10 14.92
C GLU A 483 -27.58 13.81 15.91
N ASN A 484 -28.34 14.79 15.40
CA ASN A 484 -29.35 15.51 16.17
C ASN A 484 -30.57 14.66 16.45
#